data_AF-A0A101WW14-F1
#
_entry.id   AF-A0A101WW14-F1
#
_cell.length_a   1.000
_cell.length_b   1.000
_cell.length_c   1.000
_cell.angle_alpha   90.00
_cell.angle_beta   90.00
_cell.angle_gamma   90.00
#
_symmetry.space_group_name_H-M   'P 1'
#
loop_
_entity.id
_entity.type
_entity.pdbx_description
1 polymer ?
#
loop_
_entity_poly.entity_id
_entity_poly.type
_entity_poly.pdbx_seq_one_letter_code
_entity_poly.pdbx_strand_id
1 'polypeptide(L)'
;YNADHFVEVSNVMIERDGWFMVINNELALTTDREPTQFGSYNVEVDASEDAVLGRLNGSLQVTDELGWAHAALGFNAVINEGKWRLRIKAPIDPLRNTPHNRYLVKSITDSDIQSSLRDWDTINDREFSVLIGGSAIGDIVRQSIAHLTMLWDGGKITPGPLIYHLFWVRDGSYMATALTMANLQDMGRAVVEEILRRVDPSGYFKAVDFEVKEYDANGQVLWAVGKYVQLTGDYELLRRWYPVIRRGIEWLEANREFAGDESVRGLLPPSWSAEDTGPMDHHYWDDMWAIAGLRELGKVLREIGHEDSQWVERLRDEYVDALINSINVVRSRLGIDYIVPAPERVADSAMTRVIAVAWPTMALPLDNPLVRRTLEVTEQLYGFGDGVVNVHQWGTYGSYLTMNLAHSWALLGDRSRVGKYLRWVISHTTPTYGWAEGLSIITGGGGQGDAPHGWAAAEFVMLIRNLVVNDFLNTPMLLRGLPTDLLRRSVMAKNIPTMYGFVKEVNSVIKDNELIINYEGPGRRVDNKYEVIVDTPLRPSNVSCDDCEYEVLGNGMVRVLHGGKFSLRISES
;
A
#
# COMPACT_ATOMS: atom_id res chain seq x y z
N TYR A 1 20.86 6.50 9.57
CA TYR A 1 20.34 6.51 10.96
C TYR A 1 19.99 7.94 11.30
N ASN A 2 18.70 8.24 11.40
CA ASN A 2 18.25 9.58 11.74
C ASN A 2 18.60 9.85 13.22
N ALA A 3 19.43 10.86 13.49
CA ALA A 3 19.88 11.19 14.84
C ALA A 3 18.72 11.66 15.75
N ASP A 4 17.58 12.01 15.15
CA ASP A 4 16.39 12.55 15.81
C ASP A 4 15.63 11.54 16.71
N HIS A 5 16.00 10.26 16.71
CA HIS A 5 15.37 9.22 17.55
C HIS A 5 16.24 8.69 18.70
N PHE A 6 17.45 9.22 18.90
CA PHE A 6 18.14 9.01 20.18
C PHE A 6 17.49 9.90 21.22
N VAL A 7 16.56 9.33 22.00
CA VAL A 7 16.00 10.01 23.16
C VAL A 7 17.08 10.02 24.23
N GLU A 8 17.76 11.16 24.37
CA GLU A 8 18.68 11.41 25.46
C GLU A 8 17.90 11.37 26.78
N VAL A 9 18.13 10.36 27.62
CA VAL A 9 17.48 10.24 28.93
C VAL A 9 18.40 10.83 29.99
N SER A 10 18.28 12.14 30.20
CA SER A 10 19.10 12.87 31.19
C SER A 10 18.58 12.73 32.61
N ASN A 11 17.28 12.44 32.79
CA ASN A 11 16.68 12.24 34.11
C ASN A 11 15.64 11.13 34.11
N VAL A 12 15.71 10.27 35.13
CA VAL A 12 14.65 9.31 35.45
C VAL A 12 14.25 9.44 36.91
N MET A 13 12.94 9.46 37.15
CA MET A 13 12.34 9.52 38.48
C MET A 13 11.27 8.43 38.63
N ILE A 14 11.24 7.78 39.79
CA ILE A 14 10.19 6.88 40.25
C ILE A 14 9.38 7.62 41.30
N GLU A 15 8.14 7.91 40.99
CA GLU A 15 7.24 8.60 41.89
C GLU A 15 6.31 7.63 42.60
N ARG A 16 6.37 7.62 43.95
CA ARG A 16 5.57 6.69 44.77
C ARG A 16 4.07 6.92 44.67
N ASP A 17 3.62 8.15 44.40
CA ASP A 17 2.20 8.41 44.16
C ASP A 17 1.78 7.85 42.80
N GLY A 18 1.35 6.59 42.80
CA GLY A 18 0.96 5.88 41.60
C GLY A 18 2.05 5.12 40.89
N TRP A 19 3.24 5.03 41.45
CA TRP A 19 4.36 4.29 40.89
C TRP A 19 4.61 4.66 39.42
N PHE A 20 4.65 5.97 39.15
CA PHE A 20 5.00 6.49 37.84
C PHE A 20 6.50 6.44 37.66
N MET A 21 6.96 5.92 36.52
CA MET A 21 8.27 6.21 35.98
C MET A 21 8.14 7.45 35.08
N VAL A 22 8.98 8.43 35.37
CA VAL A 22 9.03 9.71 34.68
C VAL A 22 10.40 9.84 34.04
N ILE A 23 10.43 10.04 32.73
CA ILE A 23 11.64 10.17 31.91
C ILE A 23 11.65 11.61 31.40
N ASN A 24 12.71 12.38 31.70
CA ASN A 24 12.85 13.78 31.28
C ASN A 24 11.60 14.66 31.57
N ASN A 25 10.98 14.48 32.74
CA ASN A 25 9.73 15.13 33.16
C ASN A 25 8.44 14.73 32.39
N GLU A 26 8.49 13.63 31.65
CA GLU A 26 7.34 13.07 30.93
C GLU A 26 6.97 11.70 31.51
N LEU A 27 5.67 11.40 31.57
CA LEU A 27 5.15 10.13 32.05
C LEU A 27 5.52 9.04 31.05
N ALA A 28 6.32 8.06 31.50
CA ALA A 28 6.75 6.95 30.65
C ALA A 28 5.99 5.66 30.97
N LEU A 29 5.69 5.41 32.25
CA LEU A 29 5.01 4.19 32.67
C LEU A 29 4.35 4.36 34.05
N THR A 30 3.29 3.60 34.31
CA THR A 30 2.72 3.40 35.64
C THR A 30 2.27 1.95 35.81
N THR A 31 2.10 1.54 37.07
CA THR A 31 1.62 0.21 37.42
C THR A 31 0.45 0.26 38.39
N ASP A 32 -0.41 -0.76 38.38
CA ASP A 32 -1.56 -0.87 39.28
C ASP A 32 -1.21 -1.48 40.66
N ARG A 33 0.08 -1.79 40.88
CA ARG A 33 0.59 -2.40 42.12
C ARG A 33 1.82 -1.67 42.61
N GLU A 34 2.02 -1.70 43.92
CA GLU A 34 3.27 -1.27 44.51
C GLU A 34 4.39 -2.27 44.15
N PRO A 35 5.53 -1.80 43.60
CA PRO A 35 6.69 -2.62 43.34
C PRO A 35 7.33 -3.04 44.66
N THR A 36 7.77 -4.29 44.74
CA THR A 36 8.49 -4.81 45.91
C THR A 36 9.93 -4.30 45.98
N GLN A 37 10.49 -3.92 44.83
CA GLN A 37 11.80 -3.30 44.71
C GLN A 37 11.77 -2.29 43.57
N PHE A 38 12.61 -1.27 43.63
CA PHE A 38 12.73 -0.27 42.58
C PHE A 38 14.13 0.32 42.59
N GLY A 39 14.55 0.94 41.50
CA GLY A 39 15.83 1.64 41.46
C GLY A 39 15.99 2.46 40.19
N SER A 40 16.66 3.60 40.32
CA SER A 40 17.10 4.48 39.22
C SER A 40 18.62 4.48 39.14
N TYR A 41 19.16 4.49 37.92
CA TYR A 41 20.58 4.27 37.63
C TYR A 41 21.08 5.22 36.53
N ASN A 42 22.34 5.66 36.66
CA ASN A 42 23.06 6.40 35.62
C ASN A 42 23.81 5.39 34.72
N VAL A 43 24.59 5.89 33.76
CA VAL A 43 25.37 5.04 32.83
C VAL A 43 26.37 4.10 33.51
N GLU A 44 26.76 4.38 34.76
CA GLU A 44 27.83 3.65 35.46
C GLU A 44 27.39 2.27 35.96
N VAL A 45 26.09 2.05 36.13
CA VAL A 45 25.52 0.80 36.66
C VAL A 45 24.28 0.43 35.85
N ASP A 46 24.22 -0.81 35.36
CA ASP A 46 23.08 -1.30 34.59
C ASP A 46 21.97 -1.84 35.51
N ALA A 47 20.79 -1.20 35.48
CA ALA A 47 19.62 -1.62 36.26
C ALA A 47 19.19 -3.06 35.95
N SER A 48 19.44 -3.57 34.75
CA SER A 48 19.05 -4.92 34.35
C SER A 48 19.83 -5.99 35.12
N GLU A 49 21.10 -5.75 35.44
CA GLU A 49 21.91 -6.66 36.25
C GLU A 49 21.36 -6.77 37.68
N ASP A 50 21.05 -5.63 38.30
CA ASP A 50 20.49 -5.58 39.64
C ASP A 50 19.03 -6.08 39.69
N ALA A 51 18.27 -5.89 38.61
CA ALA A 51 16.91 -6.42 38.47
C ALA A 51 16.92 -7.96 38.44
N VAL A 52 17.80 -8.57 37.65
CA VAL A 52 17.93 -10.04 37.54
C VAL A 52 18.32 -10.67 38.87
N LEU A 53 19.13 -9.98 39.68
CA LEU A 53 19.56 -10.43 40.99
C LEU A 53 18.58 -10.07 42.12
N GLY A 54 17.48 -9.38 41.81
CA GLY A 54 16.50 -8.95 42.81
C GLY A 54 17.11 -8.07 43.90
N ARG A 55 17.98 -7.14 43.50
CA ARG A 55 18.72 -6.25 44.41
C ARG A 55 18.69 -4.79 43.97
N LEU A 56 17.55 -4.31 43.46
CA LEU A 56 17.47 -2.94 42.98
C LEU A 56 17.88 -1.92 44.06
N ASN A 57 18.61 -0.89 43.65
CA ASN A 57 19.33 0.03 44.56
C ASN A 57 18.44 0.93 45.44
N GLY A 58 17.12 0.92 45.25
CA GLY A 58 16.18 1.74 46.03
C GLY A 58 16.23 3.24 45.73
N SER A 59 17.00 3.68 44.72
CA SER A 59 17.04 5.08 44.32
C SER A 59 15.73 5.47 43.61
N LEU A 60 15.19 6.63 43.96
CA LEU A 60 13.97 7.17 43.34
C LEU A 60 14.26 8.11 42.18
N GLN A 61 15.49 8.64 42.06
CA GLN A 61 15.82 9.59 41.01
C GLN A 61 17.29 9.51 40.69
N VAL A 62 17.61 9.68 39.41
CA VAL A 62 18.98 9.83 38.95
C VAL A 62 19.04 10.83 37.79
N THR A 63 20.16 11.53 37.70
CA THR A 63 20.52 12.33 36.53
C THR A 63 21.76 11.73 35.90
N ASP A 64 21.80 11.70 34.57
CA ASP A 64 22.95 11.22 33.80
C ASP A 64 23.29 12.24 32.71
N GLU A 65 24.48 12.81 32.77
CA GLU A 65 24.91 13.84 31.81
C GLU A 65 25.17 13.28 30.40
N LEU A 66 25.27 11.96 30.26
CA LEU A 66 25.46 11.30 28.97
C LEU A 66 24.14 10.86 28.33
N GLY A 67 23.01 11.04 29.02
CA GLY A 67 21.69 10.69 28.50
C GLY A 67 21.29 9.22 28.61
N TRP A 68 21.89 8.47 29.53
CA TRP A 68 21.63 7.04 29.75
C TRP A 68 20.98 6.74 31.10
N ALA A 69 20.32 7.72 31.73
CA ALA A 69 19.57 7.44 32.94
C ALA A 69 18.46 6.42 32.65
N HIS A 70 18.26 5.48 33.56
CA HIS A 70 17.28 4.41 33.40
C HIS A 70 16.77 3.95 34.77
N ALA A 71 15.67 3.20 34.79
CA ALA A 71 15.10 2.70 36.04
C ALA A 71 14.37 1.38 35.84
N ALA A 72 14.19 0.66 36.94
CA ALA A 72 13.51 -0.62 36.98
C ALA A 72 12.53 -0.71 38.16
N LEU A 73 11.43 -1.43 37.94
CA LEU A 73 10.46 -1.81 38.97
C LEU A 73 10.44 -3.34 39.07
N GLY A 74 10.67 -3.87 40.28
CA GLY A 74 10.67 -5.29 40.58
C GLY A 74 9.43 -5.71 41.35
N PHE A 75 8.81 -6.82 40.94
CA PHE A 75 7.59 -7.34 41.55
C PHE A 75 7.74 -8.83 41.92
N ASN A 76 7.50 -9.18 43.18
CA ASN A 76 7.43 -10.58 43.59
C ASN A 76 6.08 -11.20 43.16
N ALA A 77 6.14 -12.23 42.33
CA ALA A 77 4.98 -13.04 41.96
C ALA A 77 4.91 -14.31 42.81
N VAL A 78 3.93 -14.40 43.71
CA VAL A 78 3.65 -15.63 44.47
C VAL A 78 2.48 -16.35 43.79
N ILE A 79 2.74 -17.49 43.16
CA ILE A 79 1.74 -18.28 42.42
C ILE A 79 1.36 -19.50 43.25
N ASN A 80 0.55 -19.29 44.29
CA ASN A 80 0.00 -20.36 45.11
C ASN A 80 -1.48 -20.56 44.73
N GLU A 81 -1.73 -21.44 43.74
CA GLU A 81 -3.08 -21.88 43.29
C GLU A 81 -3.96 -20.87 42.52
N GLY A 82 -3.42 -19.78 41.98
CA GLY A 82 -4.22 -18.81 41.24
C GLY A 82 -3.39 -17.77 40.50
N LYS A 83 -3.97 -17.20 39.44
CA LYS A 83 -3.32 -16.25 38.53
C LYS A 83 -2.78 -15.03 39.28
N TRP A 84 -1.48 -14.73 39.11
CA TRP A 84 -0.90 -13.42 39.48
C TRP A 84 -1.08 -12.45 38.30
N ARG A 85 -1.40 -11.17 38.59
CA ARG A 85 -1.67 -10.14 37.57
C ARG A 85 -0.97 -8.84 37.93
N LEU A 86 -0.31 -8.23 36.96
CA LEU A 86 0.22 -6.86 37.02
C LEU A 86 -0.31 -6.13 35.78
N ARG A 87 -0.84 -4.92 35.94
CA ARG A 87 -1.11 -4.03 34.81
C ARG A 87 -0.01 -2.99 34.72
N ILE A 88 0.61 -2.93 33.56
CA ILE A 88 1.58 -1.91 33.19
C ILE A 88 0.91 -1.04 32.13
N LYS A 89 1.03 0.27 32.28
CA LYS A 89 0.48 1.23 31.33
C LYS A 89 1.59 2.19 30.93
N ALA A 90 1.92 2.18 29.65
CA ALA A 90 2.92 3.03 29.06
C ALA A 90 2.28 3.78 27.90
N PRO A 91 2.21 5.13 27.92
CA PRO A 91 1.81 5.87 26.75
C PRO A 91 2.86 5.68 25.64
N ILE A 92 2.40 5.57 24.40
CA ILE A 92 3.28 5.41 23.23
C ILE A 92 4.07 6.70 23.00
N ASP A 93 3.38 7.85 23.07
CA ASP A 93 4.00 9.16 23.04
C ASP A 93 4.29 9.67 24.47
N PRO A 94 5.39 10.39 24.68
CA PRO A 94 5.65 11.02 25.96
C PRO A 94 4.53 11.97 26.36
N LEU A 95 3.98 11.78 27.55
CA LEU A 95 2.93 12.65 28.08
C LEU A 95 3.52 13.60 29.11
N ARG A 96 3.27 14.91 28.96
CA ARG A 96 3.62 15.89 30.00
C ARG A 96 3.11 15.44 31.36
N ASN A 97 3.97 15.56 32.36
CA ASN A 97 3.66 15.17 33.73
C ASN A 97 2.67 16.16 34.40
N THR A 98 1.38 16.02 34.11
CA THR A 98 0.29 16.85 34.66
C THR A 98 -0.70 16.01 35.46
N PRO A 99 -1.45 16.59 36.42
CA PRO A 99 -2.49 15.87 37.15
C PRO A 99 -3.53 15.21 36.23
N HIS A 100 -3.89 15.88 35.13
CA HIS A 100 -4.82 15.35 34.13
C HIS A 100 -4.29 14.09 33.44
N ASN A 101 -3.06 14.14 32.91
CA ASN A 101 -2.46 13.01 32.21
C ASN A 101 -2.21 11.82 33.15
N ARG A 102 -1.80 12.07 34.39
CA ARG A 102 -1.67 11.02 35.42
C ARG A 102 -2.98 10.31 35.68
N TYR A 103 -4.06 11.08 35.84
CA TYR A 103 -5.39 10.52 36.01
C TYR A 103 -5.80 9.68 34.80
N LEU A 104 -5.59 10.20 33.59
CA LEU A 104 -5.92 9.52 32.32
C LEU A 104 -5.22 8.16 32.20
N VAL A 105 -3.90 8.11 32.42
CA VAL A 105 -3.16 6.84 32.34
C VAL A 105 -3.64 5.89 33.46
N LYS A 106 -3.81 6.38 34.69
CA LYS A 106 -4.32 5.56 35.80
C LYS A 106 -5.75 5.05 35.58
N SER A 107 -6.60 5.75 34.82
CA SER A 107 -7.99 5.35 34.62
C SER A 107 -8.18 4.22 33.61
N ILE A 108 -7.18 3.85 32.80
CA ILE A 108 -7.31 2.74 31.84
C ILE A 108 -7.63 1.41 32.56
N THR A 109 -8.64 0.69 32.10
CA THR A 109 -9.17 -0.54 32.70
C THR A 109 -9.25 -1.68 31.68
N ASP A 110 -9.63 -2.88 32.16
CA ASP A 110 -9.95 -4.00 31.25
C ASP A 110 -11.12 -3.63 30.30
N SER A 111 -12.04 -2.73 30.70
CA SER A 111 -13.14 -2.28 29.84
C SER A 111 -12.64 -1.52 28.62
N ASP A 112 -11.59 -0.71 28.78
CA ASP A 112 -11.00 0.05 27.68
C ASP A 112 -10.32 -0.89 26.68
N ILE A 113 -9.59 -1.90 27.18
CA ILE A 113 -9.01 -2.97 26.35
C ILE A 113 -10.11 -3.70 25.58
N GLN A 114 -11.21 -4.08 26.24
CA GLN A 114 -12.34 -4.72 25.57
C GLN A 114 -13.02 -3.79 24.55
N SER A 115 -13.00 -2.47 24.77
CA SER A 115 -13.50 -1.51 23.79
C SER A 115 -12.61 -1.48 22.56
N SER A 116 -11.30 -1.37 22.73
CA SER A 116 -10.35 -1.41 21.61
C SER A 116 -10.45 -2.72 20.82
N LEU A 117 -10.63 -3.86 21.49
CA LEU A 117 -10.84 -5.15 20.81
C LEU A 117 -12.14 -5.15 19.99
N ARG A 118 -13.23 -4.60 20.52
CA ARG A 118 -14.48 -4.44 19.75
C ARG A 118 -14.31 -3.52 18.55
N ASP A 119 -13.55 -2.44 18.69
CA ASP A 119 -13.26 -1.53 17.56
C ASP A 119 -12.53 -2.28 16.45
N TRP A 120 -11.52 -3.10 16.81
CA TRP A 120 -10.86 -4.00 15.85
C TRP A 120 -11.80 -5.05 15.25
N ASP A 121 -12.71 -5.63 16.04
CA ASP A 121 -13.70 -6.58 15.53
C ASP A 121 -14.60 -5.93 14.46
N THR A 122 -14.99 -4.65 14.64
CA THR A 122 -15.79 -3.95 13.61
C THR A 122 -15.07 -3.78 12.27
N ILE A 123 -13.73 -3.69 12.30
CA ILE A 123 -12.89 -3.63 11.09
C ILE A 123 -12.79 -5.04 10.49
N ASN A 124 -12.40 -6.04 11.29
CA ASN A 124 -12.24 -7.43 10.87
C ASN A 124 -13.52 -8.03 10.25
N ASP A 125 -14.70 -7.63 10.75
CA ASP A 125 -15.99 -8.18 10.29
C ASP A 125 -16.38 -7.70 8.88
N ARG A 126 -15.93 -6.51 8.48
CA ARG A 126 -16.31 -5.88 7.20
C ARG A 126 -15.20 -5.87 6.17
N GLU A 127 -13.94 -5.98 6.58
CA GLU A 127 -12.82 -5.86 5.65
C GLU A 127 -12.84 -6.95 4.56
N PHE A 128 -12.18 -6.64 3.45
CA PHE A 128 -11.83 -7.64 2.44
C PHE A 128 -11.07 -8.78 3.09
N SER A 129 -11.51 -10.01 2.84
CA SER A 129 -10.81 -11.21 3.32
C SER A 129 -10.57 -12.19 2.18
N VAL A 130 -9.46 -12.91 2.28
CA VAL A 130 -9.10 -13.99 1.36
C VAL A 130 -8.47 -15.14 2.14
N LEU A 131 -8.87 -16.36 1.80
CA LEU A 131 -8.32 -17.59 2.32
C LEU A 131 -7.83 -18.43 1.15
N ILE A 132 -6.58 -18.90 1.23
CA ILE A 132 -5.99 -19.84 0.28
C ILE A 132 -5.50 -21.06 1.06
N GLY A 133 -6.01 -22.25 0.74
CA GLY A 133 -5.78 -23.45 1.56
C GLY A 133 -4.30 -23.76 1.84
N GLY A 134 -3.95 -23.87 3.13
CA GLY A 134 -2.59 -24.19 3.56
C GLY A 134 -1.52 -23.17 3.12
N SER A 135 -1.91 -21.91 2.91
CA SER A 135 -1.03 -20.78 2.58
C SER A 135 -1.21 -19.66 3.61
N ALA A 136 -0.13 -18.91 3.90
CA ALA A 136 -0.15 -17.75 4.79
C ALA A 136 -0.69 -16.46 4.12
N ILE A 137 -1.01 -16.49 2.81
CA ILE A 137 -1.43 -15.29 2.06
C ILE A 137 -2.62 -14.59 2.72
N GLY A 138 -3.61 -15.33 3.22
CA GLY A 138 -4.77 -14.75 3.90
C GLY A 138 -4.39 -14.01 5.19
N ASP A 139 -3.52 -14.61 5.99
CA ASP A 139 -3.01 -14.00 7.23
C ASP A 139 -2.19 -12.75 6.93
N ILE A 140 -1.37 -12.78 5.86
CA ILE A 140 -0.57 -11.64 5.42
C ILE A 140 -1.48 -10.51 4.91
N VAL A 141 -2.56 -10.80 4.16
CA VAL A 141 -3.54 -9.77 3.73
C VAL A 141 -4.20 -9.13 4.93
N ARG A 142 -4.72 -9.92 5.87
CA ARG A 142 -5.34 -9.41 7.11
C ARG A 142 -4.38 -8.53 7.89
N GLN A 143 -3.14 -8.99 8.07
CA GLN A 143 -2.13 -8.24 8.80
C GLN A 143 -1.69 -6.97 8.06
N SER A 144 -1.70 -6.98 6.71
CA SER A 144 -1.43 -5.79 5.89
C SER A 144 -2.53 -4.74 6.05
N ILE A 145 -3.80 -5.14 6.09
CA ILE A 145 -4.93 -4.23 6.38
C ILE A 145 -4.83 -3.66 7.80
N ALA A 146 -4.45 -4.48 8.78
CA ALA A 146 -4.19 -4.03 10.15
C ALA A 146 -3.03 -3.02 10.20
N HIS A 147 -1.93 -3.26 9.48
CA HIS A 147 -0.84 -2.29 9.37
C HIS A 147 -1.29 -0.95 8.77
N LEU A 148 -2.09 -0.96 7.70
CA LEU A 148 -2.62 0.28 7.11
C LEU A 148 -3.50 1.05 8.11
N THR A 149 -4.29 0.33 8.91
CA THR A 149 -5.15 0.92 9.94
C THR A 149 -4.32 1.50 11.09
N MET A 150 -3.24 0.82 11.50
CA MET A 150 -2.33 1.31 12.55
C MET A 150 -1.51 2.51 12.10
N LEU A 151 -1.21 2.63 10.81
CA LEU A 151 -0.49 3.76 10.21
C LEU A 151 -1.39 4.96 9.91
N TRP A 152 -2.69 4.85 10.19
CA TRP A 152 -3.69 5.87 9.91
C TRP A 152 -3.96 6.72 11.17
N ASP A 153 -3.64 8.01 11.09
CA ASP A 153 -3.72 8.99 12.18
C ASP A 153 -4.89 9.96 11.98
N GLY A 154 -6.11 9.44 11.73
CA GLY A 154 -7.29 10.30 11.62
C GLY A 154 -7.41 11.10 10.32
N GLY A 155 -6.75 10.64 9.24
CA GLY A 155 -6.79 11.26 7.90
C GLY A 155 -5.40 11.46 7.31
N LYS A 156 -4.38 11.67 8.14
CA LYS A 156 -2.99 11.47 7.74
C LYS A 156 -2.70 9.97 7.77
N ILE A 157 -1.99 9.47 6.78
CA ILE A 157 -1.48 8.09 6.77
C ILE A 157 -0.01 8.12 6.37
N THR A 158 0.83 7.36 7.06
CA THR A 158 2.28 7.39 6.88
C THR A 158 2.79 6.01 6.45
N PRO A 159 3.85 5.93 5.62
CA PRO A 159 4.37 4.66 5.16
C PRO A 159 5.16 3.92 6.26
N GLY A 160 5.45 4.54 7.40
CA GLY A 160 6.15 3.87 8.49
C GLY A 160 5.78 4.42 9.87
N PRO A 161 5.81 3.58 10.93
CA PRO A 161 5.45 3.98 12.27
C PRO A 161 6.48 4.88 12.98
N LEU A 162 7.76 4.89 12.55
CA LEU A 162 8.86 5.51 13.29
C LEU A 162 9.65 6.50 12.41
N ILE A 163 10.74 6.04 11.79
CA ILE A 163 11.64 6.92 11.03
C ILE A 163 10.98 7.45 9.76
N TYR A 164 9.92 6.76 9.29
CA TYR A 164 9.16 7.13 8.11
C TYR A 164 7.72 7.56 8.44
N HIS A 165 7.52 8.20 9.60
CA HIS A 165 6.25 8.79 9.99
C HIS A 165 6.01 10.16 9.30
N LEU A 166 6.03 10.18 7.96
CA LEU A 166 5.81 11.36 7.12
C LEU A 166 4.72 11.08 6.10
N PHE A 167 3.90 12.09 5.79
CA PHE A 167 2.86 11.94 4.77
C PHE A 167 3.41 12.34 3.41
N TRP A 168 3.40 11.38 2.50
CA TRP A 168 3.70 11.57 1.09
C TRP A 168 2.42 11.36 0.28
N VAL A 169 2.12 12.26 -0.66
CA VAL A 169 0.94 12.14 -1.55
C VAL A 169 0.98 10.83 -2.33
N ARG A 170 2.16 10.41 -2.75
CA ARG A 170 2.38 9.15 -3.45
C ARG A 170 1.99 7.95 -2.62
N ASP A 171 2.59 7.79 -1.44
CA ASP A 171 2.25 6.71 -0.50
C ASP A 171 0.77 6.76 -0.10
N GLY A 172 0.28 7.95 0.27
CA GLY A 172 -1.11 8.19 0.62
C GLY A 172 -2.09 7.79 -0.48
N SER A 173 -1.74 7.97 -1.76
CA SER A 173 -2.58 7.60 -2.90
C SER A 173 -2.74 6.08 -3.03
N TYR A 174 -1.65 5.32 -2.88
CA TYR A 174 -1.70 3.85 -2.86
C TYR A 174 -2.45 3.34 -1.63
N MET A 175 -2.13 3.88 -0.45
CA MET A 175 -2.70 3.41 0.81
C MET A 175 -4.19 3.75 0.95
N ALA A 176 -4.63 4.94 0.49
CA ALA A 176 -6.05 5.30 0.41
C ALA A 176 -6.83 4.36 -0.51
N THR A 177 -6.26 4.04 -1.67
CA THR A 177 -6.87 3.12 -2.63
C THR A 177 -6.96 1.72 -2.06
N ALA A 178 -5.91 1.23 -1.41
CA ALA A 178 -5.90 -0.07 -0.75
C ALA A 178 -6.93 -0.16 0.39
N LEU A 179 -7.03 0.86 1.26
CA LEU A 179 -8.06 0.92 2.30
C LEU A 179 -9.48 0.88 1.71
N THR A 180 -9.71 1.63 0.63
CA THR A 180 -11.00 1.64 -0.06
C THR A 180 -11.33 0.26 -0.66
N MET A 181 -10.35 -0.38 -1.32
CA MET A 181 -10.48 -1.73 -1.86
C MET A 181 -10.61 -2.81 -0.76
N ALA A 182 -10.09 -2.54 0.43
CA ALA A 182 -10.22 -3.39 1.61
C ALA A 182 -11.57 -3.23 2.34
N ASN A 183 -12.51 -2.50 1.75
CA ASN A 183 -13.82 -2.17 2.34
C ASN A 183 -13.76 -1.25 3.58
N LEU A 184 -12.69 -0.48 3.72
CA LEU A 184 -12.50 0.57 4.74
C LEU A 184 -12.60 1.96 4.10
N GLN A 185 -13.71 2.18 3.41
CA GLN A 185 -13.94 3.37 2.57
C GLN A 185 -13.93 4.67 3.38
N ASP A 186 -14.38 4.64 4.63
CA ASP A 186 -14.31 5.76 5.57
C ASP A 186 -12.86 6.22 5.82
N MET A 187 -11.94 5.28 6.05
CA MET A 187 -10.52 5.58 6.23
C MET A 187 -9.88 6.07 4.93
N GLY A 188 -10.17 5.38 3.81
CA GLY A 188 -9.70 5.79 2.48
C GLY A 188 -10.15 7.20 2.11
N ARG A 189 -11.40 7.57 2.42
CA ARG A 189 -11.93 8.92 2.24
C ARG A 189 -11.15 9.96 3.02
N ALA A 190 -10.89 9.71 4.30
CA ALA A 190 -10.18 10.65 5.16
C ALA A 190 -8.78 10.96 4.61
N VAL A 191 -8.09 9.95 4.06
CA VAL A 191 -6.79 10.13 3.39
C VAL A 191 -6.94 10.93 2.09
N VAL A 192 -7.94 10.64 1.24
CA VAL A 192 -8.19 11.43 0.02
C VAL A 192 -8.48 12.90 0.35
N GLU A 193 -9.28 13.18 1.38
CA GLU A 193 -9.56 14.54 1.82
C GLU A 193 -8.28 15.25 2.31
N GLU A 194 -7.37 14.54 2.97
CA GLU A 194 -6.09 15.07 3.42
C GLU A 194 -5.11 15.33 2.27
N ILE A 195 -5.10 14.49 1.23
CA ILE A 195 -4.36 14.75 -0.02
C ILE A 195 -4.88 16.03 -0.68
N LEU A 196 -6.20 16.19 -0.79
CA LEU A 196 -6.81 17.35 -1.46
C LEU A 196 -6.50 18.69 -0.77
N ARG A 197 -6.24 18.68 0.55
CA ARG A 197 -5.84 19.89 1.29
C ARG A 197 -4.44 20.40 0.93
N ARG A 198 -3.63 19.60 0.24
CA ARG A 198 -2.24 19.94 -0.13
C ARG A 198 -2.11 20.76 -1.41
N VAL A 199 -3.23 21.12 -2.05
CA VAL A 199 -3.20 22.01 -3.22
C VAL A 199 -2.65 23.39 -2.83
N ASP A 200 -1.63 23.87 -3.52
CA ASP A 200 -1.09 25.21 -3.34
C ASP A 200 -1.83 26.23 -4.25
N PRO A 201 -1.53 27.55 -4.18
CA PRO A 201 -2.14 28.56 -5.05
C PRO A 201 -1.98 28.31 -6.56
N SER A 202 -0.90 27.67 -7.00
CA SER A 202 -0.63 27.36 -8.41
C SER A 202 -1.47 26.18 -8.94
N GLY A 203 -2.02 25.35 -8.04
CA GLY A 203 -2.69 24.10 -8.39
C GLY A 203 -1.78 22.86 -8.26
N TYR A 204 -0.52 23.05 -7.87
CA TYR A 204 0.37 21.94 -7.51
C TYR A 204 -0.11 21.30 -6.20
N PHE A 205 -0.24 19.98 -6.17
CA PHE A 205 -0.43 19.25 -4.93
C PHE A 205 0.93 18.95 -4.32
N LYS A 206 1.25 19.61 -3.21
CA LYS A 206 2.53 19.41 -2.51
C LYS A 206 2.70 17.95 -2.12
N ALA A 207 3.77 17.32 -2.57
CA ALA A 207 4.01 15.90 -2.33
C ALA A 207 4.23 15.57 -0.83
N VAL A 208 4.82 16.48 -0.07
CA VAL A 208 5.15 16.33 1.35
C VAL A 208 5.09 17.69 2.06
N ASP A 209 5.21 17.70 3.40
CA ASP A 209 5.11 18.91 4.23
C ASP A 209 6.29 19.91 4.04
N PHE A 210 7.34 19.52 3.32
CA PHE A 210 8.47 20.38 2.93
C PHE A 210 8.57 20.56 1.40
N GLU A 211 9.29 21.60 0.97
CA GLU A 211 9.40 21.94 -0.45
C GLU A 211 10.27 20.93 -1.21
N VAL A 212 9.66 20.24 -2.17
CA VAL A 212 10.29 19.29 -3.09
C VAL A 212 9.57 19.34 -4.44
N LYS A 213 10.28 19.08 -5.53
CA LYS A 213 9.72 19.05 -6.89
C LYS A 213 9.35 17.62 -7.30
N GLU A 214 8.27 17.09 -6.75
CA GLU A 214 7.77 15.75 -7.06
C GLU A 214 6.45 15.90 -7.84
N TYR A 215 6.53 15.90 -9.18
CA TYR A 215 5.45 16.36 -10.06
C TYR A 215 4.46 15.25 -10.47
N ASP A 216 4.78 13.99 -10.22
CA ASP A 216 3.84 12.86 -10.25
C ASP A 216 2.68 13.00 -9.25
N ALA A 217 2.86 13.79 -8.18
CA ALA A 217 1.85 14.02 -7.15
C ALA A 217 0.49 14.44 -7.71
N ASN A 218 0.44 15.39 -8.66
CA ASN A 218 -0.82 15.83 -9.26
C ASN A 218 -1.57 14.65 -9.91
N GLY A 219 -0.88 13.84 -10.71
CA GLY A 219 -1.46 12.67 -11.35
C GLY A 219 -1.96 11.63 -10.35
N GLN A 220 -1.21 11.40 -9.26
CA GLN A 220 -1.57 10.49 -8.18
C GLN A 220 -2.82 10.93 -7.42
N VAL A 221 -2.96 12.24 -7.13
CA VAL A 221 -4.18 12.79 -6.50
C VAL A 221 -5.39 12.51 -7.37
N LEU A 222 -5.32 12.84 -8.67
CA LEU A 222 -6.41 12.60 -9.60
C LEU A 222 -6.77 11.12 -9.69
N TRP A 223 -5.76 10.25 -9.68
CA TRP A 223 -5.94 8.80 -9.70
C TRP A 223 -6.63 8.30 -8.43
N ALA A 224 -6.15 8.68 -7.24
CA ALA A 224 -6.71 8.26 -5.96
C ALA A 224 -8.17 8.72 -5.80
N VAL A 225 -8.47 9.97 -6.17
CA VAL A 225 -9.85 10.48 -6.20
C VAL A 225 -10.70 9.68 -7.18
N GLY A 226 -10.23 9.49 -8.41
CA GLY A 226 -10.94 8.72 -9.42
C GLY A 226 -11.24 7.30 -8.96
N LYS A 227 -10.29 6.64 -8.30
CA LYS A 227 -10.47 5.29 -7.74
C LYS A 227 -11.45 5.27 -6.58
N TYR A 228 -11.35 6.21 -5.65
CA TYR A 228 -12.28 6.33 -4.55
C TYR A 228 -13.72 6.49 -5.05
N VAL A 229 -13.96 7.41 -5.99
CA VAL A 229 -15.32 7.66 -6.50
C VAL A 229 -15.84 6.47 -7.31
N GLN A 230 -15.02 5.82 -8.14
CA GLN A 230 -15.42 4.62 -8.87
C GLN A 230 -15.80 3.46 -7.92
N LEU A 231 -15.08 3.28 -6.82
CA LEU A 231 -15.34 2.19 -5.85
C LEU A 231 -16.56 2.46 -4.95
N THR A 232 -16.86 3.73 -4.67
CA THR A 232 -17.92 4.13 -3.71
C THR A 232 -19.20 4.59 -4.39
N GLY A 233 -19.14 5.03 -5.64
CA GLY A 233 -20.25 5.70 -6.33
C GLY A 233 -20.61 7.07 -5.73
N ASP A 234 -19.75 7.68 -4.89
CA ASP A 234 -20.04 8.95 -4.21
C ASP A 234 -19.78 10.17 -5.13
N TYR A 235 -20.66 10.35 -6.12
CA TYR A 235 -20.58 11.45 -7.07
C TYR A 235 -20.86 12.83 -6.43
N GLU A 236 -21.59 12.90 -5.31
CA GLU A 236 -21.81 14.16 -4.60
C GLU A 236 -20.52 14.65 -3.93
N LEU A 237 -19.74 13.74 -3.37
CA LEU A 237 -18.42 14.06 -2.84
C LEU A 237 -17.47 14.53 -3.93
N LEU A 238 -17.49 13.89 -5.11
CA LEU A 238 -16.73 14.38 -6.28
C LEU A 238 -17.09 15.83 -6.62
N ARG A 239 -18.38 16.18 -6.70
CA ARG A 239 -18.82 17.55 -7.01
C ARG A 239 -18.29 18.57 -6.00
N ARG A 240 -18.18 18.18 -4.72
CA ARG A 240 -17.60 19.05 -3.67
C ARG A 240 -16.09 19.19 -3.80
N TRP A 241 -15.39 18.13 -4.17
CA TRP A 241 -13.94 18.15 -4.36
C TRP A 241 -13.51 18.79 -5.69
N TYR A 242 -14.41 18.81 -6.69
CA TYR A 242 -14.08 19.19 -8.05
C TYR A 242 -13.40 20.56 -8.21
N PRO A 243 -13.80 21.64 -7.50
CA PRO A 243 -13.09 22.92 -7.62
C PRO A 243 -11.60 22.86 -7.24
N VAL A 244 -11.22 22.00 -6.29
CA VAL A 244 -9.82 21.77 -5.93
C VAL A 244 -9.12 20.91 -6.97
N ILE A 245 -9.77 19.84 -7.38
CA ILE A 245 -9.28 18.89 -8.40
C ILE A 245 -8.98 19.60 -9.72
N ARG A 246 -9.88 20.49 -10.16
CA ARG A 246 -9.77 21.27 -11.40
C ARG A 246 -8.47 22.08 -11.43
N ARG A 247 -8.07 22.67 -10.31
CA ARG A 247 -6.81 23.43 -10.21
C ARG A 247 -5.58 22.54 -10.45
N GLY A 248 -5.65 21.29 -10.01
CA GLY A 248 -4.61 20.29 -10.31
C GLY A 248 -4.53 19.94 -11.78
N ILE A 249 -5.67 19.87 -12.47
CA ILE A 249 -5.73 19.65 -13.93
C ILE A 249 -5.18 20.88 -14.68
N GLU A 250 -5.57 22.09 -14.28
CA GLU A 250 -5.05 23.34 -14.84
C GLU A 250 -3.52 23.44 -14.67
N TRP A 251 -3.00 22.98 -13.52
CA TRP A 251 -1.57 22.90 -13.30
C TRP A 251 -0.87 21.93 -14.26
N LEU A 252 -1.44 20.73 -14.47
CA LEU A 252 -0.90 19.77 -15.44
C LEU A 252 -0.93 20.35 -16.86
N GLU A 253 -2.00 21.02 -17.27
CA GLU A 253 -2.07 21.66 -18.60
C GLU A 253 -1.00 22.76 -18.77
N ALA A 254 -0.77 23.56 -17.73
CA ALA A 254 0.13 24.71 -17.79
C ALA A 254 1.62 24.37 -17.64
N ASN A 255 1.97 23.30 -16.92
CA ASN A 255 3.35 22.95 -16.58
C ASN A 255 3.92 21.86 -17.50
N ARG A 256 3.87 22.09 -18.81
CA ARG A 256 4.42 21.18 -19.82
C ARG A 256 5.49 21.87 -20.64
N GLU A 257 6.51 21.11 -21.04
CA GLU A 257 7.64 21.62 -21.81
C GLU A 257 7.28 21.69 -23.31
N PHE A 258 7.30 22.88 -23.92
CA PHE A 258 7.04 23.02 -25.36
C PHE A 258 8.19 23.66 -26.13
N ALA A 259 9.18 24.24 -25.44
CA ALA A 259 10.32 24.91 -26.05
C ALA A 259 11.50 23.95 -26.31
N GLY A 260 11.55 22.82 -25.60
CA GLY A 260 12.55 21.77 -25.77
C GLY A 260 12.52 21.03 -27.11
N ASP A 261 13.47 20.11 -27.27
CA ASP A 261 13.55 19.24 -28.45
C ASP A 261 12.39 18.22 -28.49
N GLU A 262 12.32 17.46 -29.58
CA GLU A 262 11.23 16.50 -29.82
C GLU A 262 11.15 15.41 -28.74
N SER A 263 12.25 15.10 -28.05
CA SER A 263 12.28 14.08 -26.99
C SER A 263 11.69 14.55 -25.66
N VAL A 264 11.50 15.85 -25.44
CA VAL A 264 10.91 16.37 -24.19
C VAL A 264 9.61 17.15 -24.42
N ARG A 265 9.27 17.44 -25.68
CA ARG A 265 8.09 18.23 -26.03
C ARG A 265 6.79 17.56 -25.55
N GLY A 266 6.05 18.30 -24.75
CA GLY A 266 4.74 17.96 -24.19
C GLY A 266 4.81 17.19 -22.87
N LEU A 267 6.01 16.88 -22.35
CA LEU A 267 6.21 16.21 -21.07
C LEU A 267 6.17 17.21 -19.90
N LEU A 268 6.05 16.70 -18.68
CA LEU A 268 6.32 17.46 -17.47
C LEU A 268 7.81 17.87 -17.37
N PRO A 269 8.13 19.04 -16.80
CA PRO A 269 9.49 19.56 -16.71
C PRO A 269 10.36 18.74 -15.75
N PRO A 270 11.70 18.92 -15.77
CA PRO A 270 12.59 18.20 -14.89
C PRO A 270 12.24 18.37 -13.41
N SER A 271 12.21 17.26 -12.68
CA SER A 271 11.72 17.17 -11.31
C SER A 271 12.61 16.24 -10.48
N TRP A 272 12.50 16.29 -9.16
CA TRP A 272 13.06 15.25 -8.28
C TRP A 272 12.26 13.95 -8.34
N SER A 273 10.96 14.04 -8.68
CA SER A 273 10.03 12.90 -8.78
C SER A 273 10.08 12.03 -7.51
N ALA A 274 10.25 10.72 -7.64
CA ALA A 274 10.45 9.81 -6.51
C ALA A 274 11.92 9.65 -6.10
N GLU A 275 12.18 9.35 -4.83
CA GLU A 275 13.52 9.23 -4.23
C GLU A 275 14.46 8.24 -4.91
N ASP A 276 13.92 7.29 -5.66
CA ASP A 276 14.64 6.18 -6.27
C ASP A 276 14.70 6.25 -7.81
N THR A 277 14.34 7.41 -8.40
CA THR A 277 14.48 7.71 -9.84
C THR A 277 15.86 8.30 -10.20
N GLY A 278 16.61 8.79 -9.22
CA GLY A 278 17.96 9.34 -9.39
C GLY A 278 17.99 10.87 -9.59
N PRO A 279 18.84 11.43 -10.49
CA PRO A 279 18.94 12.87 -10.72
C PRO A 279 17.66 13.49 -11.30
N MET A 280 17.59 14.83 -11.26
CA MET A 280 16.44 15.58 -11.77
C MET A 280 16.37 15.55 -13.31
N ASP A 281 15.40 14.81 -13.86
CA ASP A 281 15.19 14.61 -15.31
C ASP A 281 13.71 14.76 -15.69
N HIS A 282 13.37 14.69 -16.98
CA HIS A 282 11.98 14.57 -17.45
C HIS A 282 11.49 13.12 -17.23
N HIS A 283 11.19 12.78 -15.98
CA HIS A 283 10.83 11.41 -15.61
C HIS A 283 9.52 10.98 -16.27
N TYR A 284 9.58 9.93 -17.10
CA TYR A 284 8.34 9.36 -17.67
C TYR A 284 7.36 8.87 -16.60
N TRP A 285 7.85 8.54 -15.40
CA TRP A 285 7.01 8.24 -14.25
C TRP A 285 5.99 9.36 -13.96
N ASP A 286 6.41 10.63 -14.03
CA ASP A 286 5.54 11.78 -13.75
C ASP A 286 4.42 11.86 -14.82
N ASP A 287 4.77 11.74 -16.09
CA ASP A 287 3.81 11.75 -17.20
C ASP A 287 2.87 10.55 -17.18
N MET A 288 3.37 9.36 -16.82
CA MET A 288 2.55 8.16 -16.65
C MET A 288 1.49 8.37 -15.55
N TRP A 289 1.83 9.05 -14.46
CA TRP A 289 0.86 9.42 -13.43
C TRP A 289 -0.13 10.49 -13.88
N ALA A 290 0.31 11.49 -14.65
CA ALA A 290 -0.61 12.46 -15.26
C ALA A 290 -1.64 11.74 -16.14
N ILE A 291 -1.21 10.81 -17.00
CA ILE A 291 -2.09 9.98 -17.85
C ILE A 291 -3.06 9.16 -16.99
N ALA A 292 -2.56 8.47 -15.96
CA ALA A 292 -3.39 7.65 -15.09
C ALA A 292 -4.45 8.49 -14.36
N GLY A 293 -4.04 9.62 -13.80
CA GLY A 293 -4.92 10.54 -13.09
C GLY A 293 -6.03 11.10 -13.97
N LEU A 294 -5.65 11.66 -15.12
CA LEU A 294 -6.60 12.22 -16.09
C LEU A 294 -7.53 11.13 -16.65
N ARG A 295 -7.04 9.90 -16.88
CA ARG A 295 -7.87 8.78 -17.33
C ARG A 295 -8.93 8.41 -16.29
N GLU A 296 -8.52 8.18 -15.04
CA GLU A 296 -9.44 7.69 -14.01
C GLU A 296 -10.46 8.75 -13.60
N LEU A 297 -10.04 10.00 -13.46
CA LEU A 297 -10.96 11.10 -13.21
C LEU A 297 -11.87 11.36 -14.41
N GLY A 298 -11.33 11.36 -15.63
CA GLY A 298 -12.09 11.59 -16.86
C GLY A 298 -13.22 10.58 -17.05
N LYS A 299 -13.00 9.29 -16.73
CA LYS A 299 -14.05 8.25 -16.72
C LYS A 299 -15.22 8.65 -15.84
N VAL A 300 -14.95 9.10 -14.61
CA VAL A 300 -15.98 9.49 -13.63
C VAL A 300 -16.71 10.76 -14.08
N LEU A 301 -15.98 11.77 -14.54
CA LEU A 301 -16.57 13.02 -15.03
C LEU A 301 -17.51 12.79 -16.22
N ARG A 302 -17.11 11.90 -17.15
CA ARG A 302 -17.95 11.51 -18.28
C ARG A 302 -19.23 10.80 -17.82
N GLU A 303 -19.12 9.88 -16.86
CA GLU A 303 -20.26 9.12 -16.34
C GLU A 303 -21.33 10.04 -15.72
N ILE A 304 -20.91 11.09 -15.02
CA ILE A 304 -21.84 12.07 -14.42
C ILE A 304 -22.23 13.22 -15.35
N GLY A 305 -21.74 13.23 -16.60
CA GLY A 305 -21.99 14.29 -17.57
C GLY A 305 -21.41 15.65 -17.19
N HIS A 306 -20.27 15.69 -16.50
CA HIS A 306 -19.60 16.94 -16.14
C HIS A 306 -19.05 17.67 -17.39
N GLU A 307 -19.18 19.00 -17.44
CA GLU A 307 -18.83 19.82 -18.62
C GLU A 307 -17.35 19.70 -19.03
N ASP A 308 -16.46 19.62 -18.03
CA ASP A 308 -15.01 19.50 -18.21
C ASP A 308 -14.55 18.10 -18.66
N SER A 309 -15.43 17.11 -18.77
CA SER A 309 -15.05 15.73 -19.14
C SER A 309 -14.27 15.66 -20.46
N GLN A 310 -14.70 16.40 -21.47
CA GLN A 310 -14.02 16.45 -22.78
C GLN A 310 -12.65 17.11 -22.71
N TRP A 311 -12.49 18.15 -21.87
CA TRP A 311 -11.21 18.80 -21.66
C TRP A 311 -10.20 17.85 -21.00
N VAL A 312 -10.62 17.16 -19.94
CA VAL A 312 -9.76 16.19 -19.23
C VAL A 312 -9.37 15.02 -20.13
N GLU A 313 -10.29 14.50 -20.93
CA GLU A 313 -9.99 13.42 -21.89
C GLU A 313 -9.04 13.87 -23.00
N ARG A 314 -9.22 15.09 -23.55
CA ARG A 314 -8.29 15.67 -24.52
C ARG A 314 -6.90 15.84 -23.93
N LEU A 315 -6.79 16.41 -22.73
CA LEU A 315 -5.49 16.61 -22.07
C LEU A 315 -4.79 15.27 -21.80
N ARG A 316 -5.52 14.24 -21.39
CA ARG A 316 -4.99 12.87 -21.28
C ARG A 316 -4.38 12.42 -22.60
N ASP A 317 -5.10 12.58 -23.71
CA ASP A 317 -4.62 12.14 -25.03
C ASP A 317 -3.37 12.92 -25.47
N GLU A 318 -3.32 14.22 -25.19
CA GLU A 318 -2.12 15.03 -25.44
C GLU A 318 -0.90 14.55 -24.63
N TYR A 319 -1.08 14.08 -23.40
CA TYR A 319 -0.01 13.47 -22.60
C TYR A 319 0.42 12.11 -23.15
N VAL A 320 -0.54 11.26 -23.57
CA VAL A 320 -0.24 9.96 -24.19
C VAL A 320 0.56 10.15 -25.48
N ASP A 321 0.14 11.09 -26.33
CA ASP A 321 0.83 11.40 -27.58
C ASP A 321 2.26 11.93 -27.32
N ALA A 322 2.43 12.84 -26.35
CA ALA A 322 3.74 13.35 -25.96
C ALA A 322 4.68 12.24 -25.44
N LEU A 323 4.17 11.37 -24.56
CA LEU A 323 4.92 10.24 -24.02
C LEU A 323 5.33 9.26 -25.13
N ILE A 324 4.41 8.87 -26.01
CA ILE A 324 4.70 7.96 -27.13
C ILE A 324 5.73 8.58 -28.09
N ASN A 325 5.57 9.88 -28.41
CA ASN A 325 6.50 10.60 -29.27
C ASN A 325 7.92 10.58 -28.69
N SER A 326 8.05 10.98 -27.42
CA SER A 326 9.32 10.98 -26.71
C SER A 326 9.96 9.59 -26.69
N ILE A 327 9.20 8.56 -26.30
CA ILE A 327 9.69 7.17 -26.26
C ILE A 327 10.21 6.75 -27.64
N ASN A 328 9.51 7.08 -28.73
CA ASN A 328 9.95 6.70 -30.07
C ASN A 328 11.23 7.41 -30.50
N VAL A 329 11.36 8.71 -30.20
CA VAL A 329 12.60 9.48 -30.46
C VAL A 329 13.77 8.87 -29.69
N VAL A 330 13.59 8.61 -28.40
CA VAL A 330 14.65 8.08 -27.52
C VAL A 330 15.04 6.66 -27.93
N ARG A 331 14.07 5.80 -28.26
CA ARG A 331 14.33 4.44 -28.75
C ARG A 331 15.09 4.43 -30.06
N SER A 332 14.73 5.31 -31.00
CA SER A 332 15.43 5.47 -32.27
C SER A 332 16.87 5.93 -32.04
N ARG A 333 17.06 6.93 -31.16
CA ARG A 333 18.38 7.47 -30.81
C ARG A 333 19.29 6.45 -30.13
N LEU A 334 18.75 5.62 -29.23
CA LEU A 334 19.52 4.64 -28.47
C LEU A 334 19.61 3.26 -29.13
N GLY A 335 18.80 2.99 -30.16
CA GLY A 335 18.73 1.67 -30.81
C GLY A 335 18.13 0.58 -29.92
N ILE A 336 17.10 0.90 -29.12
CA ILE A 336 16.51 -0.02 -28.13
C ILE A 336 15.01 -0.28 -28.36
N ASP A 337 14.51 -1.36 -27.78
CA ASP A 337 13.12 -1.83 -27.93
C ASP A 337 12.28 -1.78 -26.64
N TYR A 338 12.77 -1.06 -25.63
CA TYR A 338 12.12 -0.86 -24.33
C TYR A 338 12.11 0.63 -23.94
N ILE A 339 11.38 0.96 -22.88
CA ILE A 339 11.27 2.32 -22.34
C ILE A 339 12.38 2.54 -21.30
N VAL A 340 13.14 3.63 -21.40
CA VAL A 340 14.14 4.07 -20.40
C VAL A 340 13.51 5.05 -19.39
N PRO A 341 14.15 5.37 -18.26
CA PRO A 341 13.49 6.16 -17.20
C PRO A 341 13.13 7.61 -17.54
N ALA A 342 13.90 8.23 -18.42
CA ALA A 342 13.68 9.59 -18.90
C ALA A 342 14.35 9.77 -20.28
N PRO A 343 13.97 10.79 -21.06
CA PRO A 343 14.62 11.13 -22.32
C PRO A 343 16.12 11.37 -22.20
N GLU A 344 16.63 11.81 -21.06
CA GLU A 344 18.05 12.08 -20.84
C GLU A 344 18.89 10.83 -20.59
N ARG A 345 18.23 9.67 -20.40
CA ARG A 345 18.84 8.52 -19.75
C ARG A 345 18.97 7.29 -20.64
N VAL A 346 19.82 6.37 -20.16
CA VAL A 346 19.86 4.97 -20.61
C VAL A 346 19.19 4.09 -19.55
N ALA A 347 19.22 2.76 -19.72
CA ALA A 347 18.77 1.86 -18.67
C ALA A 347 19.64 2.01 -17.41
N ASP A 348 19.00 2.32 -16.29
CA ASP A 348 19.56 2.28 -14.93
C ASP A 348 18.47 1.78 -13.96
N SER A 349 18.71 1.72 -12.65
CA SER A 349 17.74 1.11 -11.72
C SER A 349 16.42 1.86 -11.58
N ALA A 350 16.30 3.10 -12.09
CA ALA A 350 15.01 3.79 -12.17
C ALA A 350 14.05 3.10 -13.16
N MET A 351 14.52 2.13 -13.95
CA MET A 351 13.68 1.19 -14.70
C MET A 351 12.61 0.52 -13.82
N THR A 352 12.91 0.33 -12.53
CA THR A 352 11.97 -0.20 -11.53
C THR A 352 10.76 0.70 -11.27
N ARG A 353 10.81 1.99 -11.65
CA ARG A 353 9.66 2.90 -11.70
C ARG A 353 9.00 2.91 -13.07
N VAL A 354 9.74 2.68 -14.15
CA VAL A 354 9.19 2.61 -15.52
C VAL A 354 8.18 1.48 -15.68
N ILE A 355 8.27 0.42 -14.88
CA ILE A 355 7.27 -0.67 -14.84
C ILE A 355 5.86 -0.15 -14.57
N ALA A 356 5.73 1.05 -13.99
CA ALA A 356 4.47 1.75 -13.80
C ALA A 356 3.65 1.87 -15.07
N VAL A 357 4.29 1.86 -16.25
CA VAL A 357 3.65 1.84 -17.57
C VAL A 357 2.56 0.76 -17.67
N ALA A 358 2.72 -0.35 -16.94
CA ALA A 358 1.70 -1.36 -16.72
C ALA A 358 0.89 -1.08 -15.45
N TRP A 359 1.43 -1.37 -14.26
CA TRP A 359 0.73 -1.16 -12.99
C TRP A 359 1.42 -0.07 -12.14
N PRO A 360 0.68 0.90 -11.58
CA PRO A 360 -0.78 1.09 -11.63
C PRO A 360 -1.27 1.97 -12.78
N THR A 361 -0.34 2.61 -13.51
CA THR A 361 -0.72 3.71 -14.38
C THR A 361 -1.42 3.24 -15.64
N MET A 362 -1.11 2.05 -16.16
CA MET A 362 -1.54 1.58 -17.48
C MET A 362 -1.42 2.68 -18.53
N ALA A 363 -0.31 3.43 -18.49
CA ALA A 363 -0.11 4.61 -19.33
C ALA A 363 -0.08 4.27 -20.82
N LEU A 364 0.29 3.03 -21.15
CA LEU A 364 0.14 2.45 -22.48
C LEU A 364 -0.84 1.25 -22.43
N PRO A 365 -1.52 0.93 -23.55
CA PRO A 365 -2.29 -0.30 -23.67
C PRO A 365 -1.45 -1.54 -23.34
N LEU A 366 -2.02 -2.48 -22.59
CA LEU A 366 -1.30 -3.69 -22.12
C LEU A 366 -0.84 -4.62 -23.25
N ASP A 367 -1.47 -4.54 -24.43
CA ASP A 367 -1.10 -5.25 -25.64
C ASP A 367 0.01 -4.55 -26.45
N ASN A 368 0.40 -3.33 -26.06
CA ASN A 368 1.56 -2.66 -26.65
C ASN A 368 2.83 -3.47 -26.33
N PRO A 369 3.60 -3.93 -27.35
CA PRO A 369 4.80 -4.74 -27.15
C PRO A 369 5.85 -4.12 -26.21
N LEU A 370 5.90 -2.78 -26.14
CA LEU A 370 6.81 -2.05 -25.27
C LEU A 370 6.57 -2.34 -23.80
N VAL A 371 5.31 -2.55 -23.39
CA VAL A 371 4.95 -2.81 -21.99
C VAL A 371 5.64 -4.09 -21.53
N ARG A 372 5.34 -5.21 -22.20
CA ARG A 372 5.98 -6.50 -21.90
C ARG A 372 7.50 -6.40 -21.99
N ARG A 373 8.02 -5.84 -23.08
CA ARG A 373 9.47 -5.78 -23.30
C ARG A 373 10.20 -4.99 -22.20
N THR A 374 9.61 -3.90 -21.72
CA THR A 374 10.16 -3.09 -20.64
C THR A 374 10.18 -3.84 -19.31
N LEU A 375 9.12 -4.60 -18.99
CA LEU A 375 9.10 -5.47 -17.80
C LEU A 375 10.21 -6.53 -17.89
N GLU A 376 10.35 -7.21 -19.03
CA GLU A 376 11.38 -8.24 -19.25
C GLU A 376 12.80 -7.67 -19.14
N VAL A 377 13.05 -6.48 -19.70
CA VAL A 377 14.37 -5.83 -19.60
C VAL A 377 14.66 -5.40 -18.17
N THR A 378 13.65 -4.90 -17.44
CA THR A 378 13.80 -4.56 -16.01
C THR A 378 14.16 -5.80 -15.21
N GLU A 379 13.51 -6.94 -15.45
CA GLU A 379 13.86 -8.23 -14.85
C GLU A 379 15.29 -8.67 -15.18
N GLN A 380 15.70 -8.51 -16.44
CA GLN A 380 17.02 -8.93 -16.92
C GLN A 380 18.16 -8.12 -16.28
N LEU A 381 17.94 -6.82 -16.08
CA LEU A 381 18.98 -5.91 -15.60
C LEU A 381 18.98 -5.75 -14.07
N TYR A 382 17.80 -5.76 -13.44
CA TYR A 382 17.62 -5.43 -12.03
C TYR A 382 16.96 -6.53 -11.20
N GLY A 383 16.62 -7.66 -11.83
CA GLY A 383 16.19 -8.86 -11.13
C GLY A 383 17.37 -9.54 -10.44
N PHE A 384 17.26 -9.77 -9.13
CA PHE A 384 18.26 -10.48 -8.34
C PHE A 384 17.56 -11.35 -7.30
N GLY A 385 17.99 -12.60 -7.10
CA GLY A 385 17.43 -13.48 -6.07
C GLY A 385 15.89 -13.59 -6.04
N ASP A 386 15.23 -13.56 -7.20
CA ASP A 386 13.76 -13.52 -7.37
C ASP A 386 13.05 -12.24 -6.88
N GLY A 387 13.79 -11.21 -6.48
CA GLY A 387 13.31 -9.85 -6.23
C GLY A 387 13.85 -8.84 -7.24
N VAL A 388 13.55 -7.55 -7.02
CA VAL A 388 14.04 -6.44 -7.83
C VAL A 388 14.87 -5.49 -6.96
N VAL A 389 16.04 -5.09 -7.45
CA VAL A 389 16.97 -4.21 -6.74
C VAL A 389 16.97 -2.81 -7.34
N ASN A 390 16.91 -1.77 -6.49
CA ASN A 390 17.15 -0.38 -6.90
C ASN A 390 18.43 0.15 -6.25
N VAL A 391 19.34 0.69 -7.07
CA VAL A 391 20.68 1.14 -6.63
C VAL A 391 20.80 2.66 -6.48
N HIS A 392 19.82 3.46 -6.91
CA HIS A 392 19.91 4.93 -6.83
C HIS A 392 19.86 5.42 -5.38
N GLN A 393 18.98 4.86 -4.57
CA GLN A 393 18.76 5.36 -3.21
C GLN A 393 19.35 4.44 -2.13
N TRP A 394 19.10 3.13 -2.20
CA TRP A 394 19.37 2.22 -1.08
C TRP A 394 20.32 1.07 -1.39
N GLY A 395 20.44 0.66 -2.66
CA GLY A 395 21.19 -0.55 -3.01
C GLY A 395 20.57 -1.82 -2.42
N THR A 396 19.25 -1.82 -2.23
CA THR A 396 18.46 -2.89 -1.61
C THR A 396 17.45 -3.46 -2.59
N TYR A 397 16.88 -4.62 -2.27
CA TYR A 397 15.60 -5.00 -2.86
C TYR A 397 14.54 -3.97 -2.51
N GLY A 398 13.69 -3.60 -3.46
CA GLY A 398 12.48 -2.83 -3.19
C GLY A 398 11.29 -3.76 -3.00
N SER A 399 10.68 -3.77 -1.81
CA SER A 399 9.58 -4.69 -1.49
C SER A 399 8.35 -4.40 -2.37
N TYR A 400 7.86 -3.15 -2.35
CA TYR A 400 6.74 -2.73 -3.20
C TYR A 400 7.10 -2.69 -4.69
N LEU A 401 8.36 -2.40 -5.06
CA LEU A 401 8.80 -2.45 -6.47
C LEU A 401 8.69 -3.87 -7.04
N THR A 402 9.09 -4.86 -6.23
CA THR A 402 8.95 -6.28 -6.59
C THR A 402 7.48 -6.67 -6.73
N MET A 403 6.61 -6.18 -5.83
CA MET A 403 5.17 -6.42 -5.91
C MET A 403 4.53 -5.71 -7.12
N ASN A 404 4.92 -4.47 -7.46
CA ASN A 404 4.45 -3.76 -8.65
C ASN A 404 4.79 -4.54 -9.93
N LEU A 405 5.96 -5.17 -9.99
CA LEU A 405 6.34 -6.04 -11.09
C LEU A 405 5.44 -7.29 -11.14
N ALA A 406 5.19 -7.93 -9.99
CA ALA A 406 4.24 -9.04 -9.89
C ALA A 406 2.84 -8.65 -10.37
N HIS A 407 2.37 -7.46 -10.00
CA HIS A 407 1.07 -6.93 -10.40
C HIS A 407 1.00 -6.63 -11.89
N SER A 408 2.06 -6.05 -12.45
CA SER A 408 2.20 -5.83 -13.89
C SER A 408 2.11 -7.15 -14.66
N TRP A 409 2.78 -8.20 -14.18
CA TRP A 409 2.66 -9.55 -14.76
C TRP A 409 1.28 -10.17 -14.58
N ALA A 410 0.60 -9.88 -13.47
CA ALA A 410 -0.78 -10.30 -13.26
C ALA A 410 -1.71 -9.72 -14.31
N LEU A 411 -1.60 -8.42 -14.62
CA LEU A 411 -2.38 -7.77 -15.70
C LEU A 411 -2.13 -8.45 -17.05
N LEU A 412 -0.88 -8.83 -17.35
CA LEU A 412 -0.50 -9.55 -18.55
C LEU A 412 -0.85 -11.06 -18.54
N GLY A 413 -1.38 -11.58 -17.43
CA GLY A 413 -1.79 -12.98 -17.27
C GLY A 413 -0.64 -13.97 -17.08
N ASP A 414 0.58 -13.51 -16.77
CA ASP A 414 1.76 -14.38 -16.63
C ASP A 414 1.83 -15.03 -15.25
N ARG A 415 1.04 -16.11 -15.07
CA ARG A 415 0.92 -16.86 -13.81
C ARG A 415 2.25 -17.35 -13.25
N SER A 416 3.22 -17.66 -14.13
CA SER A 416 4.53 -18.18 -13.72
C SER A 416 5.35 -17.08 -13.02
N ARG A 417 5.43 -15.91 -13.65
CA ARG A 417 6.13 -14.75 -13.07
C ARG A 417 5.43 -14.22 -11.83
N VAL A 418 4.09 -14.16 -11.82
CA VAL A 418 3.35 -13.83 -10.59
C VAL A 418 3.71 -14.79 -9.46
N GLY A 419 3.71 -16.10 -9.71
CA GLY A 419 4.05 -17.11 -8.70
C GLY A 419 5.49 -16.98 -8.19
N LYS A 420 6.44 -16.65 -9.07
CA LYS A 420 7.84 -16.37 -8.69
C LYS A 420 7.92 -15.22 -7.69
N TYR A 421 7.34 -14.07 -8.02
CA TYR A 421 7.41 -12.89 -7.16
C TYR A 421 6.60 -13.02 -5.88
N LEU A 422 5.43 -13.68 -5.92
CA LEU A 422 4.67 -13.95 -4.69
C LEU A 422 5.46 -14.83 -3.71
N ARG A 423 6.17 -15.85 -4.18
CA ARG A 423 7.03 -16.66 -3.31
C ARG A 423 8.12 -15.82 -2.66
N TRP A 424 8.77 -14.94 -3.43
CA TRP A 424 9.77 -14.03 -2.89
C TRP A 424 9.16 -13.09 -1.84
N VAL A 425 8.03 -12.45 -2.15
CA VAL A 425 7.36 -11.51 -1.25
C VAL A 425 7.00 -12.19 0.07
N ILE A 426 6.42 -13.39 0.03
CA ILE A 426 6.04 -14.16 1.22
C ILE A 426 7.26 -14.60 2.03
N SER A 427 8.37 -14.98 1.38
CA SER A 427 9.58 -15.41 2.09
C SER A 427 10.34 -14.28 2.77
N HIS A 428 10.03 -13.02 2.43
CA HIS A 428 10.70 -11.82 2.96
C HIS A 428 9.81 -11.00 3.90
N THR A 429 8.74 -11.59 4.42
CA THR A 429 7.96 -10.96 5.50
C THR A 429 8.70 -11.01 6.84
N THR A 430 8.52 -10.00 7.67
CA THR A 430 8.90 -10.05 9.09
C THR A 430 8.05 -11.09 9.86
N PRO A 431 8.41 -11.45 11.11
CA PRO A 431 7.58 -12.33 11.94
C PRO A 431 6.15 -11.84 12.18
N THR A 432 5.88 -10.55 11.95
CA THR A 432 4.55 -9.92 12.03
C THR A 432 3.95 -9.64 10.65
N TYR A 433 4.38 -10.36 9.61
CA TYR A 433 3.87 -10.25 8.24
C TYR A 433 3.95 -8.84 7.61
N GLY A 434 4.99 -8.07 7.94
CA GLY A 434 5.30 -6.79 7.30
C GLY A 434 6.53 -6.89 6.38
N TRP A 435 6.83 -5.80 5.68
CA TRP A 435 8.08 -5.63 4.93
C TRP A 435 8.74 -4.32 5.34
N ALA A 436 10.06 -4.25 5.23
CA ALA A 436 10.75 -2.97 5.15
C ALA A 436 10.53 -2.35 3.75
N GLU A 437 10.77 -1.06 3.60
CA GLU A 437 10.87 -0.40 2.29
C GLU A 437 11.95 -1.08 1.44
N GLY A 438 13.17 -1.10 1.99
CA GLY A 438 14.35 -1.69 1.39
C GLY A 438 14.86 -2.90 2.17
N LEU A 439 15.07 -4.03 1.51
CA LEU A 439 15.67 -5.23 2.10
C LEU A 439 17.10 -5.45 1.58
N SER A 440 18.04 -5.58 2.49
CA SER A 440 19.44 -5.87 2.18
C SER A 440 19.58 -7.13 1.34
N ILE A 441 20.31 -7.01 0.24
CA ILE A 441 20.59 -8.13 -0.68
C ILE A 441 21.50 -9.21 -0.06
N ILE A 442 22.16 -8.91 1.06
CA ILE A 442 23.06 -9.81 1.77
C ILE A 442 22.33 -10.59 2.84
N THR A 443 21.53 -9.91 3.69
CA THR A 443 20.88 -10.52 4.84
C THR A 443 19.45 -11.00 4.55
N GLY A 444 18.82 -10.50 3.48
CA GLY A 444 17.41 -10.78 3.17
C GLY A 444 16.41 -10.14 4.14
N GLY A 445 16.87 -9.33 5.09
CA GLY A 445 16.06 -8.69 6.12
C GLY A 445 16.70 -7.40 6.61
N GLY A 446 15.87 -6.39 6.91
CA GLY A 446 16.32 -5.03 7.22
C GLY A 446 17.08 -4.38 6.05
N GLY A 447 17.13 -3.05 6.00
CA GLY A 447 17.88 -2.33 4.97
C GLY A 447 17.62 -0.84 5.04
N GLN A 448 16.43 -0.43 4.64
CA GLN A 448 15.97 0.95 4.66
C GLN A 448 14.50 1.03 5.08
N GLY A 449 14.16 2.12 5.75
CA GLY A 449 12.78 2.47 6.08
C GLY A 449 12.25 1.66 7.24
N ASP A 450 10.98 1.86 7.57
CA ASP A 450 10.34 1.12 8.63
C ASP A 450 9.79 -0.22 8.15
N ALA A 451 9.65 -1.16 9.10
CA ALA A 451 8.83 -2.35 8.95
C ALA A 451 7.78 -2.37 10.07
N PRO A 452 6.47 -2.46 9.76
CA PRO A 452 5.89 -2.59 8.44
C PRO A 452 5.94 -1.29 7.62
N HIS A 453 6.18 -1.43 6.31
CA HIS A 453 6.06 -0.37 5.33
C HIS A 453 4.64 -0.32 4.74
N GLY A 454 3.97 0.82 4.89
CA GLY A 454 2.57 1.04 4.52
C GLY A 454 2.29 0.87 3.03
N TRP A 455 3.15 1.39 2.15
CA TRP A 455 2.97 1.17 0.71
C TRP A 455 3.12 -0.31 0.34
N ALA A 456 4.07 -1.03 0.96
CA ALA A 456 4.22 -2.46 0.68
C ALA A 456 2.99 -3.26 1.13
N ALA A 457 2.43 -2.92 2.30
CA ALA A 457 1.16 -3.49 2.76
C ALA A 457 0.00 -3.17 1.80
N ALA A 458 -0.12 -1.91 1.35
CA ALA A 458 -1.14 -1.49 0.38
C ALA A 458 -1.04 -2.26 -0.94
N GLU A 459 0.16 -2.37 -1.49
CA GLU A 459 0.38 -3.07 -2.75
C GLU A 459 0.07 -4.56 -2.64
N PHE A 460 0.43 -5.22 -1.52
CA PHE A 460 0.10 -6.62 -1.31
C PHE A 460 -1.42 -6.86 -1.27
N VAL A 461 -2.17 -6.01 -0.55
CA VAL A 461 -3.64 -6.08 -0.51
C VAL A 461 -4.22 -5.93 -1.92
N MET A 462 -3.81 -4.90 -2.66
CA MET A 462 -4.31 -4.65 -4.01
C MET A 462 -3.95 -5.77 -4.98
N LEU A 463 -2.71 -6.28 -4.94
CA LEU A 463 -2.26 -7.41 -5.77
C LEU A 463 -3.11 -8.65 -5.53
N ILE A 464 -3.24 -9.10 -4.28
CA ILE A 464 -3.99 -10.34 -3.98
C ILE A 464 -5.47 -10.18 -4.33
N ARG A 465 -6.08 -9.03 -4.01
CA ARG A 465 -7.45 -8.72 -4.40
C ARG A 465 -7.59 -8.81 -5.93
N ASN A 466 -6.70 -8.16 -6.69
CA ASN A 466 -6.74 -8.12 -8.15
C ASN A 466 -6.44 -9.47 -8.82
N LEU A 467 -5.73 -10.38 -8.15
CA LEU A 467 -5.59 -11.77 -8.63
C LEU A 467 -6.91 -12.54 -8.52
N VAL A 468 -7.79 -12.20 -7.57
CA VAL A 468 -9.11 -12.83 -7.45
C VAL A 468 -10.13 -12.16 -8.37
N VAL A 469 -10.29 -10.83 -8.25
CA VAL A 469 -11.17 -10.00 -9.06
C VAL A 469 -10.41 -8.75 -9.47
N ASN A 470 -10.10 -8.60 -10.76
CA ASN A 470 -9.50 -7.40 -11.32
C ASN A 470 -10.57 -6.56 -12.02
N ASP A 471 -10.90 -5.40 -11.48
CA ASP A 471 -11.86 -4.44 -12.02
C ASP A 471 -11.20 -3.15 -12.55
N PHE A 472 -9.87 -3.13 -12.68
CA PHE A 472 -9.14 -2.01 -13.28
C PHE A 472 -9.19 -2.04 -14.81
N LEU A 473 -9.54 -3.20 -15.38
CA LEU A 473 -9.78 -3.41 -16.80
C LEU A 473 -11.22 -3.01 -17.18
N ASN A 474 -11.50 -2.85 -18.48
CA ASN A 474 -12.82 -2.42 -18.97
C ASN A 474 -13.97 -3.37 -18.62
N THR A 475 -13.65 -4.62 -18.27
CA THR A 475 -14.59 -5.66 -17.82
C THR A 475 -13.92 -6.37 -16.64
N PRO A 476 -14.64 -6.65 -15.54
CA PRO A 476 -14.04 -7.31 -14.40
C PRO A 476 -13.58 -8.72 -14.79
N MET A 477 -12.31 -9.01 -14.53
CA MET A 477 -11.67 -10.29 -14.83
C MET A 477 -11.39 -11.09 -13.55
N LEU A 478 -11.83 -12.33 -13.51
CA LEU A 478 -11.55 -13.28 -12.44
C LEU A 478 -10.27 -14.06 -12.72
N LEU A 479 -9.47 -14.27 -11.68
CA LEU A 479 -8.31 -15.19 -11.67
C LEU A 479 -7.17 -14.83 -12.64
N ARG A 480 -7.14 -13.60 -13.16
CA ARG A 480 -6.11 -13.13 -14.09
C ARG A 480 -4.74 -13.18 -13.43
N GLY A 481 -3.81 -13.96 -14.01
CA GLY A 481 -2.45 -14.09 -13.50
C GLY A 481 -2.31 -14.87 -12.18
N LEU A 482 -3.41 -15.39 -11.61
CA LEU A 482 -3.37 -16.16 -10.36
C LEU A 482 -2.60 -17.48 -10.55
N PRO A 483 -1.56 -17.80 -9.75
CA PRO A 483 -0.81 -19.04 -9.91
C PRO A 483 -1.68 -20.30 -9.76
N THR A 484 -1.47 -21.26 -10.66
CA THR A 484 -2.27 -22.50 -10.71
C THR A 484 -2.13 -23.35 -9.45
N ASP A 485 -0.98 -23.33 -8.79
CA ASP A 485 -0.75 -24.03 -7.52
C ASP A 485 -1.58 -23.44 -6.36
N LEU A 486 -1.86 -22.13 -6.38
CA LEU A 486 -2.78 -21.51 -5.42
C LEU A 486 -4.23 -21.88 -5.72
N LEU A 487 -4.63 -21.96 -7.00
CA LEU A 487 -5.97 -22.43 -7.38
C LEU A 487 -6.24 -23.89 -6.95
N ARG A 488 -5.23 -24.75 -6.97
CA ARG A 488 -5.34 -26.13 -6.46
C ARG A 488 -5.54 -26.21 -4.94
N ARG A 489 -5.27 -25.12 -4.22
CA ARG A 489 -5.44 -25.04 -2.77
C ARG A 489 -6.81 -24.53 -2.34
N SER A 490 -7.70 -24.21 -3.31
CA SER A 490 -8.92 -23.43 -3.10
C SER A 490 -8.64 -22.00 -2.64
N VAL A 491 -9.32 -21.06 -3.29
CA VAL A 491 -9.28 -19.62 -3.00
C VAL A 491 -10.70 -19.19 -2.68
N MET A 492 -10.90 -18.60 -1.50
CA MET A 492 -12.16 -18.02 -1.07
C MET A 492 -11.92 -16.57 -0.70
N ALA A 493 -12.64 -15.63 -1.31
CA ALA A 493 -12.57 -14.22 -1.00
C ALA A 493 -13.95 -13.66 -0.72
N LYS A 494 -14.04 -12.71 0.22
CA LYS A 494 -15.30 -12.07 0.66
C LYS A 494 -15.11 -10.58 0.84
N ASN A 495 -16.23 -9.85 0.86
CA ASN A 495 -16.29 -8.40 1.06
C ASN A 495 -15.39 -7.65 0.08
N ILE A 496 -15.69 -7.75 -1.22
CA ILE A 496 -14.84 -7.24 -2.29
C ILE A 496 -15.55 -6.05 -2.95
N PRO A 497 -15.33 -4.80 -2.48
CA PRO A 497 -15.72 -3.62 -3.23
C PRO A 497 -15.10 -3.65 -4.63
N THR A 498 -15.90 -3.37 -5.65
CA THR A 498 -15.43 -3.22 -7.03
C THR A 498 -16.02 -1.96 -7.65
N MET A 499 -15.42 -1.47 -8.74
CA MET A 499 -15.95 -0.35 -9.54
C MET A 499 -17.32 -0.66 -10.17
N TYR A 500 -17.75 -1.92 -10.14
CA TYR A 500 -19.04 -2.38 -10.63
C TYR A 500 -20.04 -2.69 -9.49
N GLY A 501 -19.63 -2.46 -8.23
CA GLY A 501 -20.41 -2.71 -7.02
C GLY A 501 -19.79 -3.77 -6.11
N PHE A 502 -20.49 -4.09 -5.03
CA PHE A 502 -19.97 -4.95 -3.97
C PHE A 502 -20.11 -6.44 -4.32
N VAL A 503 -18.98 -7.12 -4.51
CA VAL A 503 -18.94 -8.58 -4.68
C VAL A 503 -18.83 -9.23 -3.31
N LYS A 504 -19.85 -10.02 -2.96
CA LYS A 504 -19.97 -10.61 -1.63
C LYS A 504 -19.01 -11.77 -1.44
N GLU A 505 -18.90 -12.66 -2.44
CA GLU A 505 -18.08 -13.86 -2.34
C GLU A 505 -17.60 -14.33 -3.72
N VAL A 506 -16.35 -14.80 -3.76
CA VAL A 506 -15.78 -15.58 -4.87
C VAL A 506 -15.10 -16.80 -4.27
N ASN A 507 -15.48 -17.99 -4.72
CA ASN A 507 -14.80 -19.24 -4.40
C ASN A 507 -14.32 -19.89 -5.69
N SER A 508 -13.03 -20.22 -5.77
CA SER A 508 -12.46 -20.94 -6.90
C SER A 508 -11.55 -22.07 -6.46
N VAL A 509 -11.58 -23.19 -7.17
CA VAL A 509 -10.69 -24.33 -6.90
C VAL A 509 -10.46 -25.13 -8.17
N ILE A 510 -9.23 -25.63 -8.35
CA ILE A 510 -8.94 -26.69 -9.32
C ILE A 510 -8.88 -28.02 -8.60
N LYS A 511 -9.78 -28.94 -8.97
CA LYS A 511 -9.83 -30.31 -8.46
C LYS A 511 -10.07 -31.26 -9.61
N ASP A 512 -9.33 -32.38 -9.67
CA ASP A 512 -9.51 -33.42 -10.70
C ASP A 512 -9.49 -32.87 -12.15
N ASN A 513 -8.59 -31.91 -12.44
CA ASN A 513 -8.49 -31.17 -13.72
C ASN A 513 -9.75 -30.38 -14.14
N GLU A 514 -10.61 -30.05 -13.17
CA GLU A 514 -11.75 -29.16 -13.34
C GLU A 514 -11.56 -27.91 -12.48
N LEU A 515 -11.68 -26.73 -13.10
CA LEU A 515 -11.79 -25.44 -12.40
C LEU A 515 -13.25 -25.20 -12.07
N ILE A 516 -13.55 -25.05 -10.79
CA ILE A 516 -14.89 -24.72 -10.27
C ILE A 516 -14.83 -23.30 -9.72
N ILE A 517 -15.78 -22.44 -10.11
CA ILE A 517 -15.93 -21.08 -9.62
C ILE A 517 -17.37 -20.86 -9.16
N ASN A 518 -17.55 -20.38 -7.95
CA ASN A 518 -18.81 -19.82 -7.46
C ASN A 518 -18.61 -18.33 -7.23
N TYR A 519 -19.54 -17.51 -7.73
CA TYR A 519 -19.43 -16.06 -7.69
C TYR A 519 -20.77 -15.45 -7.28
N GLU A 520 -20.76 -14.52 -6.33
CA GLU A 520 -21.94 -13.79 -5.86
C GLU A 520 -21.62 -12.28 -5.77
N GLY A 521 -22.17 -11.50 -6.69
CA GLY A 521 -21.88 -10.07 -6.84
C GLY A 521 -22.25 -9.51 -8.21
N PRO A 522 -22.11 -8.20 -8.41
CA PRO A 522 -22.28 -7.56 -9.71
C PRO A 522 -20.99 -7.61 -10.54
N GLY A 523 -21.16 -7.68 -11.86
CA GLY A 523 -20.11 -7.46 -12.85
C GLY A 523 -20.39 -6.20 -13.66
N ARG A 524 -19.76 -6.06 -14.84
CA ARG A 524 -20.09 -4.95 -15.75
C ARG A 524 -21.53 -5.11 -16.24
N ARG A 525 -22.35 -4.07 -16.15
CA ARG A 525 -23.74 -4.13 -16.62
C ARG A 525 -23.78 -4.26 -18.14
N VAL A 526 -24.50 -5.27 -18.64
CA VAL A 526 -24.81 -5.47 -20.08
C VAL A 526 -26.29 -5.81 -20.17
N ASP A 527 -27.09 -4.89 -20.73
CA ASP A 527 -28.55 -4.94 -20.71
C ASP A 527 -29.11 -5.16 -19.28
N ASN A 528 -29.82 -6.28 -19.08
CA ASN A 528 -30.40 -6.68 -17.80
C ASN A 528 -29.53 -7.65 -16.99
N LYS A 529 -28.31 -7.94 -17.47
CA LYS A 529 -27.38 -8.89 -16.86
C LYS A 529 -26.06 -8.22 -16.46
N TYR A 530 -25.22 -8.99 -15.80
CA TYR A 530 -23.85 -8.65 -15.48
C TYR A 530 -22.88 -9.50 -16.28
N GLU A 531 -21.74 -8.92 -16.60
CA GLU A 531 -20.66 -9.55 -17.36
C GLU A 531 -19.37 -9.59 -16.53
N VAL A 532 -18.76 -10.77 -16.50
CA VAL A 532 -17.40 -11.00 -16.00
C VAL A 532 -16.63 -11.84 -17.02
N ILE A 533 -15.30 -11.73 -17.02
CA ILE A 533 -14.43 -12.63 -17.80
C ILE A 533 -13.64 -13.50 -16.83
N VAL A 534 -13.59 -14.80 -17.06
CA VAL A 534 -12.77 -15.74 -16.31
C VAL A 534 -11.51 -16.06 -17.11
N ASP A 535 -10.34 -15.77 -16.55
CA ASP A 535 -9.05 -16.26 -17.05
C ASP A 535 -8.74 -17.60 -16.37
N THR A 536 -8.89 -18.70 -17.10
CA THR A 536 -8.60 -20.05 -16.62
C THR A 536 -7.20 -20.51 -17.01
N PRO A 537 -6.44 -21.19 -16.12
CA PRO A 537 -5.18 -21.83 -16.48
C PRO A 537 -5.37 -23.13 -17.29
N LEU A 538 -6.60 -23.64 -17.39
CA LEU A 538 -6.94 -24.87 -18.12
C LEU A 538 -7.28 -24.55 -19.57
N ARG A 539 -6.98 -25.47 -20.50
CA ARG A 539 -7.52 -25.40 -21.86
C ARG A 539 -8.98 -25.86 -21.84
N PRO A 540 -9.96 -24.97 -22.09
CA PRO A 540 -11.37 -25.34 -21.95
C PRO A 540 -11.75 -26.38 -23.02
N SER A 541 -12.10 -27.59 -22.60
CA SER A 541 -12.65 -28.63 -23.49
C SER A 541 -14.14 -28.83 -23.28
N ASN A 542 -14.58 -28.75 -22.03
CA ASN A 542 -15.99 -28.76 -21.64
C ASN A 542 -16.22 -27.67 -20.59
N VAL A 543 -17.29 -26.91 -20.77
CA VAL A 543 -17.68 -25.81 -19.90
C VAL A 543 -19.15 -25.98 -19.57
N SER A 544 -19.49 -25.90 -18.29
CA SER A 544 -20.89 -25.87 -17.83
C SER A 544 -21.08 -24.70 -16.90
N CYS A 545 -22.22 -24.02 -17.02
CA CYS A 545 -22.57 -22.93 -16.12
C CYS A 545 -24.00 -23.06 -15.60
N ASP A 546 -24.15 -22.91 -14.29
CA ASP A 546 -25.43 -22.78 -13.61
C ASP A 546 -25.72 -21.30 -13.37
N ASP A 547 -26.95 -20.88 -13.68
CA ASP A 547 -27.45 -19.49 -13.57
C ASP A 547 -26.66 -18.45 -14.41
N CYS A 548 -26.02 -18.89 -15.49
CA CYS A 548 -25.36 -17.99 -16.44
C CYS A 548 -25.37 -18.48 -17.89
N GLU A 549 -25.09 -17.56 -18.81
CA GLU A 549 -24.69 -17.83 -20.18
C GLU A 549 -23.17 -17.65 -20.30
N TYR A 550 -22.51 -18.42 -21.17
CA TYR A 550 -21.07 -18.31 -21.36
C TYR A 550 -20.65 -18.37 -22.83
N GLU A 551 -19.48 -17.80 -23.11
CA GLU A 551 -18.82 -17.82 -24.42
C GLU A 551 -17.31 -18.02 -24.23
N VAL A 552 -16.71 -18.97 -24.94
CA VAL A 552 -15.26 -19.20 -24.90
C VAL A 552 -14.58 -18.28 -25.91
N LEU A 553 -13.78 -17.32 -25.44
CA LEU A 553 -13.19 -16.26 -26.26
C LEU A 553 -11.82 -16.62 -26.87
N GLY A 554 -11.24 -17.77 -26.48
CA GLY A 554 -9.88 -18.18 -26.83
C GLY A 554 -8.86 -17.83 -25.73
N ASN A 555 -7.63 -18.36 -25.84
CA ASN A 555 -6.52 -18.12 -24.89
C ASN A 555 -6.84 -18.40 -23.40
N GLY A 556 -7.72 -19.36 -23.13
CA GLY A 556 -8.15 -19.67 -21.75
C GLY A 556 -9.09 -18.63 -21.14
N MET A 557 -9.77 -17.80 -21.94
CA MET A 557 -10.77 -16.86 -21.45
C MET A 557 -12.19 -17.35 -21.69
N VAL A 558 -13.04 -17.24 -20.67
CA VAL A 558 -14.48 -17.52 -20.73
C VAL A 558 -15.24 -16.28 -20.31
N ARG A 559 -16.06 -15.75 -21.21
CA ARG A 559 -17.01 -14.68 -20.92
C ARG A 559 -18.24 -15.28 -20.26
N VAL A 560 -18.75 -14.62 -19.21
CA VAL A 560 -19.89 -15.09 -18.42
C VAL A 560 -20.89 -13.95 -18.28
N LEU A 561 -22.16 -14.20 -18.65
CA LEU A 561 -23.30 -13.31 -18.44
C LEU A 561 -24.24 -13.90 -17.38
N HIS A 562 -24.48 -13.20 -16.27
CA HIS A 562 -25.21 -13.73 -15.11
C HIS A 562 -26.17 -12.71 -14.48
N GLY A 563 -27.09 -13.20 -13.63
CA GLY A 563 -28.08 -12.37 -12.92
C GLY A 563 -27.64 -11.80 -11.56
N GLY A 564 -26.37 -11.99 -11.19
CA GLY A 564 -25.81 -11.60 -9.88
C GLY A 564 -25.19 -12.75 -9.08
N LYS A 565 -25.41 -13.99 -9.50
CA LYS A 565 -24.75 -15.20 -8.98
C LYS A 565 -24.59 -16.22 -10.10
N PHE A 566 -23.52 -17.01 -10.06
CA PHE A 566 -23.35 -18.16 -10.96
C PHE A 566 -22.41 -19.21 -10.37
N SER A 567 -22.47 -20.42 -10.92
CA SER A 567 -21.47 -21.48 -10.73
C SER A 567 -20.93 -21.93 -12.08
N LEU A 568 -19.63 -21.83 -12.29
CA LEU A 568 -18.96 -22.18 -13.55
C LEU A 568 -18.03 -23.37 -13.31
N ARG A 569 -18.05 -24.35 -14.22
CA ARG A 569 -17.08 -25.46 -14.26
C ARG A 569 -16.40 -25.51 -15.61
N ILE A 570 -15.09 -25.62 -15.62
CA ILE A 570 -14.26 -25.71 -16.81
C ILE A 570 -13.32 -26.90 -16.65
N SER A 571 -13.46 -27.93 -17.49
CA SER A 571 -12.54 -29.07 -17.51
C SER A 571 -11.59 -29.01 -18.69
N GLU A 572 -10.39 -29.56 -18.49
CA GLU A 572 -9.45 -29.90 -19.56
C GLU A 572 -9.62 -31.38 -19.95
N SER A 573 -9.51 -31.70 -21.24
CA SER A 573 -9.69 -33.06 -21.79
C SER A 573 -8.58 -34.02 -21.38
#